data_AF-A0A3N5GSG3-F1
#
_entry.id   AF-A0A3N5GSG3-F1
#
_cell.length_a   1.000
_cell.length_b   1.000
_cell.length_c   1.000
_cell.angle_alpha   90.00
_cell.angle_beta   90.00
_cell.angle_gamma   90.00
#
_symmetry.space_group_name_H-M   'P 1'
#
loop_
_entity.id
_entity.type
_entity.pdbx_description
1 polymer ?
#
loop_
_entity_poly.entity_id
_entity_poly.type
_entity_poly.pdbx_seq_one_letter_code
_entity_poly.pdbx_strand_id
1 'polypeptide(L)' 'VKLPRRARARWPLVCVDDEIAWIPGYRLGDKFKVTEKTQRVVKLTLKRP' A
#
# COMPACT_ATOMS: atom_id res chain seq x y z
N VAL A 1 4.20 -13.57 1.54
CA VAL A 1 4.98 -13.50 0.27
C VAL A 1 5.85 -12.25 0.28
N LYS A 2 7.15 -12.36 -0.01
CA LYS A 2 8.08 -11.21 -0.04
C LYS A 2 8.09 -10.59 -1.45
N LEU A 3 8.09 -9.25 -1.54
CA LEU A 3 8.26 -8.52 -2.81
C LEU A 3 9.63 -8.85 -3.43
N PRO A 4 9.69 -9.44 -4.64
CA PRO A 4 10.95 -9.81 -5.29
C PRO A 4 11.89 -8.62 -5.45
N ARG A 5 13.19 -8.81 -5.20
CA ARG A 5 14.19 -7.72 -5.18
C ARG A 5 14.20 -6.90 -6.47
N ARG A 6 14.12 -7.57 -7.64
CA ARG A 6 14.08 -6.93 -8.96
C ARG A 6 12.87 -6.02 -9.18
N ALA A 7 11.75 -6.32 -8.52
CA ALA A 7 10.53 -5.53 -8.65
C ALA A 7 10.58 -4.27 -7.78
N ARG A 8 11.29 -4.31 -6.65
CA ARG A 8 11.34 -3.21 -5.66
C ARG A 8 11.70 -1.85 -6.26
N ALA A 9 12.63 -1.81 -7.21
CA ALA A 9 13.08 -0.57 -7.82
C ALA A 9 12.00 0.15 -8.65
N ARG A 10 10.97 -0.57 -9.12
CA ARG A 10 9.90 -0.01 -9.97
C ARG A 10 8.50 -0.25 -9.40
N TRP A 11 8.41 -0.91 -8.24
CA TRP A 11 7.12 -1.21 -7.64
C TRP A 11 6.56 0.06 -7.01
N PRO A 12 5.31 0.45 -7.31
CA PRO A 12 4.71 1.62 -6.70
C PRO A 12 4.56 1.40 -5.19
N LEU A 13 4.82 2.46 -4.42
CA LEU A 13 4.58 2.53 -3.00
C LEU A 13 3.58 3.65 -2.73
N VAL A 14 2.64 3.42 -1.83
CA VAL A 14 1.80 4.48 -1.29
C VAL A 14 2.35 4.83 0.09
N CYS A 15 2.80 6.07 0.22
CA CYS A 15 3.34 6.62 1.45
C CYS A 15 2.42 7.71 1.99
N VAL A 16 2.38 7.83 3.31
CA VAL A 16 1.82 8.98 4.02
C VAL A 16 2.96 9.54 4.84
N ASP A 17 3.36 10.77 4.52
CA ASP A 17 4.61 11.37 5.01
C ASP A 17 5.80 10.40 4.81
N ASP A 18 6.53 10.09 5.88
CA ASP A 18 7.68 9.19 5.87
C ASP A 18 7.33 7.71 6.10
N GLU A 19 6.04 7.36 6.20
CA GLU A 19 5.57 6.00 6.47
C GLU A 19 5.02 5.31 5.21
N ILE A 20 5.41 4.04 5.00
CA ILE A 20 4.83 3.20 3.95
C ILE A 20 3.44 2.73 4.38
N ALA A 21 2.41 3.34 3.80
CA ALA A 21 1.02 3.01 4.08
C ALA A 21 0.57 1.73 3.35
N TRP A 22 0.97 1.54 2.10
CA TRP A 22 0.56 0.38 1.31
C TRP A 22 1.55 0.00 0.22
N ILE A 23 1.85 -1.29 0.13
CA ILE A 23 2.52 -1.93 -1.01
C ILE A 23 1.44 -2.67 -1.80
N PRO A 24 0.98 -2.13 -2.95
CA PRO A 24 -0.10 -2.72 -3.74
C PRO A 24 0.18 -4.18 -4.04
N GLY A 25 -0.79 -5.07 -3.80
CA GLY A 25 -0.66 -6.52 -4.02
C GLY A 25 0.22 -7.28 -3.03
N TYR A 26 0.78 -6.64 -1.99
CA TYR A 26 1.65 -7.32 -1.01
C TYR A 26 1.25 -7.09 0.45
N ARG A 27 1.26 -5.84 0.93
CA ARG A 27 1.04 -5.55 2.36
C ARG A 27 0.45 -4.16 2.55
N LEU A 28 -0.58 -4.08 3.38
CA LEU A 28 -1.07 -2.84 3.97
C LEU A 28 -0.34 -2.59 5.29
N GLY A 29 0.10 -1.35 5.52
CA GLY A 29 0.70 -0.93 6.79
C GLY A 29 -0.31 -1.08 7.92
N ASP A 30 0.13 -1.56 9.08
CA ASP A 30 -0.78 -1.93 10.17
C ASP A 30 -1.60 -0.75 10.70
N LYS A 31 -1.03 0.46 10.70
CA LYS A 31 -1.73 1.71 11.08
C LYS A 31 -2.81 2.14 10.09
N PHE A 32 -2.75 1.67 8.84
CA PHE A 32 -3.62 2.10 7.73
C PHE A 32 -4.70 1.07 7.41
N LYS A 33 -4.84 0.04 8.26
CA LYS A 33 -5.92 -0.95 8.13
C LYS A 33 -7.27 -0.28 8.35
N VAL A 34 -8.18 -0.53 7.42
CA VAL A 34 -9.59 -0.18 7.61
C VAL A 34 -10.15 -1.08 8.70
N THR A 35 -10.79 -0.45 9.67
CA THR A 35 -11.46 -1.09 10.81
C THR A 35 -12.91 -0.63 10.88
N GLU A 36 -13.71 -1.26 11.74
CA GLU A 36 -15.10 -0.86 12.01
C GLU A 36 -15.24 0.60 12.47
N LYS A 37 -14.19 1.18 13.08
CA LYS A 37 -14.17 2.58 13.52
C LYS A 37 -13.82 3.57 12.39
N THR A 38 -13.52 3.09 11.19
CA THR A 38 -13.04 3.93 10.08
C THR A 38 -14.20 4.66 9.44
N GLN A 39 -14.23 5.99 9.57
CA GLN A 39 -15.33 6.82 9.05
C GLN A 39 -15.15 7.19 7.57
N ARG A 40 -13.91 7.24 7.09
CA ARG A 40 -13.58 7.63 5.71
C ARG A 40 -12.46 6.76 5.17
N VAL A 41 -12.57 6.41 3.90
CA VAL A 41 -11.58 5.57 3.20
C VAL A 41 -11.13 6.25 1.93
N VAL A 42 -9.85 6.13 1.62
CA VAL A 42 -9.30 6.51 0.32
C VAL A 42 -9.11 5.23 -0.49
N LYS A 43 -9.77 5.12 -1.65
CA LYS A 43 -9.70 3.96 -2.52
C LYS A 43 -8.71 4.20 -3.65
N LEU A 44 -7.63 3.43 -3.67
CA LEU A 44 -6.59 3.49 -4.70
C LEU A 44 -6.63 2.21 -5.55
N THR A 45 -6.48 2.35 -6.87
CA THR A 45 -6.42 1.21 -7.80
C THR A 45 -5.15 1.28 -8.63
N LEU A 46 -4.33 0.23 -8.58
CA LEU A 46 -3.19 0.09 -9.47
C LEU A 46 -3.62 -0.68 -10.73
N LYS A 47 -3.44 -0.06 -11.90
CA LYS A 47 -3.68 -0.69 -13.20
C LYS A 47 -2.36 -0.77 -13.96
N ARG A 48 -2.18 -1.84 -14.73
CA ARG A 48 -1.15 -1.86 -15.77
C ARG A 48 -1.65 -0.96 -16.92
N PRO A 49 -0.80 -0.13 -17.51
CA PRO A 49 -1.16 0.62 -18.71
C PRO A 49 -1.62 -0.31 -19.83
#